data_AF-A0A8C6YII6-F1
#
_entry.id   AF-A0A8C6YII6-F1
#
_cell.length_a   1.000
_cell.length_b   1.000
_cell.length_c   1.000
_cell.angle_alpha   90.00
_cell.angle_beta   90.00
_cell.angle_gamma   90.00
#
_symmetry.space_group_name_H-M   'P 1'
#
loop_
_entity.id
_entity.type
_entity.pdbx_description
1 polymer ?
#
loop_
_entity_poly.entity_id
_entity_poly.type
_entity_poly.pdbx_seq_one_letter_code
_entity_poly.pdbx_strand_id
1 'polypeptide(L)'
;MAHCRDLLLCAALAQLVSLGASFHFIRESTDDLKALQVSIAKYPPVRAVLSGSLTIPCHIIYQRPLPTAETASRHGVRGTLRVKWTFRANGKETEILVARGLKVKVSEIYRNRVFLPFYPDSPTDATLVLSELRSNDSGLYRCDAQHGIEDGQDFLEVKVKGKRFPAQ
;
A
#
# COMPACT_ATOMS: atom_id res chain seq x y z
N MET A 1 1.82 -69.22 22.59
CA MET A 1 3.19 -69.42 23.11
C MET A 1 4.15 -68.67 22.20
N ALA A 2 5.16 -68.00 22.79
CA ALA A 2 6.22 -67.17 22.19
C ALA A 2 5.75 -65.76 21.72
N HIS A 3 5.58 -64.75 22.57
CA HIS A 3 6.58 -63.92 23.29
C HIS A 3 7.57 -63.13 22.42
N CYS A 4 7.52 -61.80 22.63
CA CYS A 4 8.66 -60.92 22.92
C CYS A 4 9.62 -60.58 21.77
N ARG A 5 9.98 -59.29 21.68
CA ARG A 5 10.67 -58.58 20.58
C ARG A 5 9.64 -58.18 19.53
N ASP A 6 9.10 -56.97 19.55
CA ASP A 6 9.72 -55.86 18.82
C ASP A 6 9.36 -54.48 19.42
N LEU A 7 9.25 -54.40 20.75
CA LEU A 7 9.09 -53.12 21.46
C LEU A 7 10.39 -52.29 21.55
N LEU A 8 11.46 -52.69 20.83
CA LEU A 8 12.80 -52.09 20.92
C LEU A 8 13.26 -51.35 19.64
N LEU A 9 12.37 -51.14 18.66
CA LEU A 9 12.68 -50.34 17.46
C LEU A 9 12.11 -48.92 17.51
N CYS A 10 11.30 -48.59 18.52
CA CYS A 10 10.68 -47.27 18.67
C CYS A 10 11.50 -46.23 19.47
N ALA A 11 12.73 -46.55 19.91
CA ALA A 11 13.47 -45.69 20.87
C ALA A 11 14.90 -45.28 20.47
N ALA A 12 15.41 -45.66 19.30
CA ALA A 12 16.70 -45.18 18.80
C ALA A 12 16.54 -44.97 17.29
N LEU A 13 16.21 -43.77 16.81
CA LEU A 13 17.19 -42.75 16.42
C LEU A 13 16.60 -41.33 16.58
N ALA A 14 15.97 -41.05 17.73
CA ALA A 14 16.03 -39.70 18.25
C ALA A 14 17.51 -39.42 18.58
N GLN A 15 18.04 -38.28 18.13
CA GLN A 15 19.41 -37.78 18.33
C GLN A 15 20.44 -38.16 17.25
N LEU A 16 20.29 -37.58 16.06
CA LEU A 16 21.46 -37.11 15.29
C LEU A 16 21.22 -35.69 14.75
N VAL A 17 21.69 -34.73 15.54
CA VAL A 17 22.45 -33.54 15.13
C VAL A 17 21.76 -32.51 14.23
N SER A 18 21.18 -31.52 14.89
CA SER A 18 21.44 -30.08 14.71
C SER A 18 22.54 -29.71 13.70
N LEU A 19 22.18 -29.52 12.44
CA LEU A 19 22.80 -28.53 11.57
C LEU A 19 21.69 -27.83 10.81
N GLY A 20 21.36 -26.63 11.29
CA GLY A 20 20.70 -25.62 10.48
C GLY A 20 21.62 -25.29 9.31
N ALA A 21 21.50 -26.07 8.23
CA ALA A 21 21.95 -25.63 6.94
C ALA A 21 20.91 -24.59 6.49
N SER A 22 21.35 -23.34 6.51
CA SER A 22 20.69 -22.19 5.94
C SER A 22 20.02 -22.59 4.62
N PHE A 23 18.72 -22.89 4.67
CA PHE A 23 17.86 -22.64 3.54
C PHE A 23 17.89 -21.12 3.39
N HIS A 24 18.87 -20.64 2.65
CA HIS A 24 18.76 -19.36 1.98
C HIS A 24 17.55 -19.56 1.07
N PHE A 25 16.36 -19.26 1.60
CA PHE A 25 15.24 -18.86 0.79
C PHE A 25 15.83 -17.78 -0.09
N ILE A 26 16.09 -18.11 -1.36
CA ILE A 26 16.10 -17.10 -2.40
C ILE A 26 14.71 -16.50 -2.27
N ARG A 27 14.63 -15.34 -1.62
CA ARG A 27 13.42 -14.54 -1.63
C ARG A 27 13.30 -14.12 -3.08
N GLU A 28 12.64 -14.95 -3.89
CA GLU A 28 12.23 -14.60 -5.22
C GLU A 28 11.44 -13.31 -5.07
N SER A 29 12.06 -12.22 -5.50
CA SER A 29 11.55 -10.87 -5.35
C SER A 29 10.35 -10.78 -6.27
N THR A 30 9.16 -11.07 -5.73
CA THR A 30 7.88 -10.83 -6.40
C THR A 30 7.66 -9.35 -6.73
N ASP A 31 8.56 -8.46 -6.31
CA ASP A 31 8.54 -7.05 -6.66
C ASP A 31 8.91 -6.81 -8.14
N ASP A 32 9.67 -7.71 -8.77
CA ASP A 32 10.06 -7.59 -10.19
C ASP A 32 8.96 -8.01 -11.18
N LEU A 33 7.78 -8.42 -10.69
CA LEU A 33 6.67 -8.95 -11.49
C LEU A 33 5.40 -8.07 -11.49
N LYS A 34 5.38 -6.92 -10.79
CA LYS A 34 4.17 -6.07 -10.70
C LYS A 34 4.01 -5.18 -11.93
N ALA A 35 2.88 -5.21 -12.63
CA ALA A 35 2.72 -4.27 -13.76
C ALA A 35 2.47 -2.81 -13.34
N LEU A 36 2.05 -2.57 -12.09
CA LEU A 36 1.87 -1.23 -11.53
C LEU A 36 2.80 -1.01 -10.34
N GLN A 37 3.62 0.03 -10.43
CA GLN A 37 4.40 0.53 -9.31
C GLN A 37 3.72 1.76 -8.74
N VAL A 38 3.46 1.73 -7.43
CA VAL A 38 2.97 2.90 -6.68
C VAL A 38 4.09 3.35 -5.77
N SER A 39 4.37 4.65 -5.75
CA SER A 39 5.43 5.23 -4.93
C SER A 39 4.95 6.47 -4.22
N ILE A 40 5.09 6.48 -2.89
CA ILE A 40 4.91 7.68 -2.07
C ILE A 40 6.27 8.30 -1.78
N ALA A 41 6.43 9.57 -2.12
CA ALA A 41 7.68 10.29 -1.83
C ALA A 41 7.81 10.52 -0.32
N LYS A 42 8.85 9.94 0.28
CA LYS A 42 9.13 10.02 1.73
C LYS A 42 10.11 11.15 2.07
N TYR A 43 10.81 11.67 1.06
CA TYR A 43 11.79 12.74 1.19
C TYR A 43 11.48 13.90 0.21
N PRO A 44 11.51 15.16 0.67
CA PRO A 44 11.65 15.56 2.07
C PRO A 44 10.48 15.05 2.93
N PRO A 45 10.65 14.91 4.26
CA PRO A 45 9.57 14.42 5.12
C PRO A 45 8.32 15.29 5.01
N VAL A 46 7.15 14.66 4.92
CA VAL A 46 5.88 15.39 4.88
C VAL A 46 5.69 16.21 6.15
N ARG A 47 5.20 17.44 5.99
CA ARG A 47 4.90 18.32 7.11
C ARG A 47 3.43 18.17 7.48
N ALA A 48 3.16 17.75 8.71
CA ALA A 48 1.82 17.63 9.26
C ALA A 48 1.75 18.40 10.58
N VAL A 49 1.05 19.53 10.59
CA VAL A 49 0.90 20.42 11.75
C VAL A 49 -0.57 20.67 12.00
N LEU A 50 -1.00 20.71 13.27
CA LEU A 50 -2.38 20.99 13.65
C LEU A 50 -2.94 22.24 12.94
N SER A 51 -4.18 22.13 12.45
CA SER A 51 -4.89 23.13 11.64
C SER A 51 -4.21 23.50 10.31
N GLY A 52 -3.10 22.85 9.95
CA GLY A 52 -2.44 23.01 8.66
C GLY A 52 -3.00 22.04 7.61
N SER A 53 -2.24 21.87 6.53
CA SER A 53 -2.53 20.88 5.49
C SER A 53 -1.39 19.88 5.36
N LEU A 54 -1.74 18.64 5.05
CA LEU A 54 -0.85 17.55 4.71
C LEU A 54 -0.94 17.30 3.20
N THR A 55 0.22 17.20 2.55
CA THR A 55 0.33 16.79 1.15
C THR A 55 1.16 15.51 1.09
N ILE A 56 0.58 14.43 0.57
CA ILE A 56 1.25 13.13 0.39
C ILE A 56 1.38 12.88 -1.11
N PRO A 57 2.58 13.05 -1.69
CA PRO A 57 2.81 12.73 -3.10
C PRO A 57 2.67 11.23 -3.33
N CYS A 58 1.87 10.82 -4.31
CA CYS A 58 1.75 9.41 -4.72
C CYS A 58 1.81 9.34 -6.25
N HIS A 59 2.81 8.65 -6.79
CA HIS A 59 3.00 8.48 -8.23
C HIS A 59 2.81 7.03 -8.63
N ILE A 60 2.13 6.83 -9.76
CA ILE A 60 1.81 5.52 -10.31
C ILE A 60 2.53 5.36 -11.65
N ILE A 61 3.34 4.31 -11.77
CA ILE A 61 4.14 4.01 -12.96
C ILE A 61 3.70 2.64 -13.50
N TYR A 62 3.43 2.59 -14.80
CA TYR A 62 3.23 1.33 -15.51
C TYR A 62 4.58 0.70 -15.82
N GLN A 63 4.89 -0.45 -15.20
CA GLN A 63 6.15 -1.15 -15.44
C GLN A 63 6.18 -1.85 -16.82
N ARG A 64 5.00 -2.10 -17.39
CA ARG A 64 4.84 -2.66 -18.74
C ARG A 64 3.96 -1.75 -19.59
N PRO A 65 4.22 -1.63 -20.90
CA PRO A 65 3.34 -0.90 -21.81
C PRO A 65 1.91 -1.45 -21.74
N LEU A 66 0.93 -0.56 -21.62
CA LEU A 66 -0.47 -0.95 -21.67
C LEU A 66 -0.80 -1.53 -23.06
N PRO A 67 -1.63 -2.59 -23.14
CA PRO A 67 -2.11 -3.11 -24.42
C PRO A 67 -2.78 -1.98 -25.22
N THR A 68 -2.30 -1.77 -26.44
CA THR A 68 -2.93 -0.84 -27.39
C THR A 68 -4.28 -1.37 -27.85
N ALA A 69 -5.11 -0.51 -28.44
CA ALA A 69 -6.45 -0.89 -28.92
C ALA A 69 -6.44 -2.12 -29.85
N GLU A 70 -5.35 -2.32 -30.61
CA GLU A 70 -5.18 -3.44 -31.55
C GLU A 70 -4.80 -4.77 -30.89
N THR A 71 -4.16 -4.73 -29.72
CA THR A 71 -3.76 -5.93 -28.96
C THR A 71 -4.76 -6.31 -27.86
N ALA A 72 -5.63 -5.38 -27.48
CA ALA A 72 -6.64 -5.53 -26.43
C ALA A 72 -7.79 -6.50 -26.78
N SER A 73 -7.98 -6.89 -28.05
CA SER A 73 -9.09 -7.76 -28.46
C SER A 73 -8.96 -9.22 -27.96
N ARG A 74 -7.79 -9.63 -27.48
CA ARG A 74 -7.51 -11.01 -27.04
C ARG A 74 -7.33 -11.21 -25.53
N HIS A 75 -7.17 -10.13 -24.77
CA HIS A 75 -6.91 -10.19 -23.33
C HIS A 75 -7.74 -9.13 -22.60
N GLY A 76 -8.95 -9.51 -22.18
CA GLY A 76 -9.77 -8.92 -21.10
C GLY A 76 -9.77 -7.40 -20.87
N VAL A 77 -10.96 -6.79 -21.00
CA VAL A 77 -11.42 -5.50 -20.45
C VAL A 77 -10.31 -4.47 -20.13
N ARG A 78 -10.18 -3.44 -20.99
CA ARG A 78 -9.41 -2.22 -20.66
C ARG A 78 -9.95 -1.62 -19.36
N GLY A 79 -9.24 -1.83 -18.25
CA GLY A 79 -9.55 -1.22 -16.98
C GLY A 79 -9.33 0.30 -17.07
N THR A 80 -10.15 1.08 -16.38
CA THR A 80 -9.79 2.46 -16.07
C THR A 80 -8.95 2.44 -14.80
N LEU A 81 -7.86 3.21 -14.74
CA LEU A 81 -7.07 3.35 -13.52
C LEU A 81 -7.99 3.76 -12.35
N ARG A 82 -8.00 2.95 -11.31
CA ARG A 82 -8.71 3.19 -10.06
C ARG A 82 -7.67 3.45 -8.98
N VAL A 83 -7.76 4.63 -8.37
CA VAL A 83 -6.94 5.02 -7.22
C VAL A 83 -7.83 4.97 -5.97
N LYS A 84 -7.34 4.37 -4.89
CA LYS A 84 -7.99 4.39 -3.58
C LYS A 84 -7.00 4.88 -2.55
N TRP A 85 -7.42 5.84 -1.73
CA TRP A 85 -6.70 6.21 -0.52
C TRP A 85 -7.40 5.64 0.70
N THR A 86 -6.64 5.02 1.60
CA THR A 86 -7.12 4.57 2.90
C THR A 86 -6.27 5.14 4.04
N PHE A 87 -6.89 5.23 5.21
CA PHE A 87 -6.27 5.62 6.46
C PHE A 87 -6.42 4.50 7.46
N ARG A 88 -5.32 4.12 8.10
CA ARG A 88 -5.29 3.11 9.16
C ARG A 88 -4.76 3.70 10.46
N ALA A 89 -5.57 3.61 11.51
CA ALA A 89 -5.19 3.96 12.88
C ALA A 89 -5.82 2.96 13.86
N ASN A 90 -5.09 2.63 14.94
CA ASN A 90 -5.57 1.73 15.99
C ASN A 90 -6.09 0.39 15.45
N GLY A 91 -5.40 -0.18 14.45
CA GLY A 91 -5.78 -1.43 13.81
C GLY A 91 -6.96 -1.34 12.82
N LYS A 92 -7.72 -0.25 12.80
CA LYS A 92 -8.87 -0.05 11.90
C LYS A 92 -8.46 0.68 10.63
N GLU A 93 -8.89 0.16 9.49
CA GLU A 93 -8.76 0.81 8.18
C GLU A 93 -10.06 1.52 7.79
N THR A 94 -9.94 2.69 7.19
CA THR A 94 -11.04 3.51 6.69
C THR A 94 -10.72 4.04 5.29
N GLU A 95 -11.73 4.07 4.41
CA GLU A 95 -11.58 4.66 3.09
C GLU A 95 -11.60 6.19 3.19
N ILE A 96 -10.63 6.86 2.54
CA ILE A 96 -10.60 8.32 2.40
C ILE A 96 -11.36 8.73 1.15
N LEU A 97 -10.93 8.20 0.01
CA LEU A 97 -11.53 8.47 -1.30
C LEU A 97 -11.21 7.36 -2.31
N VAL A 98 -12.00 7.34 -3.39
CA VAL A 98 -11.77 6.52 -4.59
C VAL A 98 -11.92 7.39 -5.83
N ALA A 99 -10.92 7.37 -6.72
CA ALA A 99 -10.94 8.05 -8.00
C ALA A 99 -10.92 7.05 -9.17
N ARG A 100 -11.79 7.24 -10.15
CA ARG A 100 -11.85 6.42 -11.38
C ARG A 100 -12.49 7.21 -12.52
N GLY A 101 -11.83 7.25 -13.68
CA GLY A 101 -12.28 8.01 -14.85
C GLY A 101 -12.24 9.51 -14.60
N LEU A 102 -13.41 10.14 -14.53
CA LEU A 102 -13.56 11.57 -14.20
C LEU A 102 -14.17 11.80 -12.82
N LYS A 103 -14.36 10.74 -12.03
CA LYS A 103 -15.11 10.79 -10.78
C LYS A 103 -14.18 10.57 -9.60
N VAL A 104 -14.34 11.39 -8.57
CA VAL A 104 -13.75 11.20 -7.24
C VAL A 104 -14.89 11.08 -6.23
N LYS A 105 -14.95 9.95 -5.53
CA LYS A 105 -15.86 9.72 -4.41
C LYS A 105 -15.09 9.89 -3.11
N VAL A 106 -15.48 10.86 -2.30
CA VAL A 106 -14.89 11.12 -0.99
C VAL A 106 -15.80 10.55 0.11
N SER A 107 -15.22 9.86 1.08
CA SER A 107 -15.93 9.38 2.26
C SER A 107 -16.43 10.54 3.11
N GLU A 108 -17.62 10.38 3.72
CA GLU A 108 -18.32 11.45 4.44
C GLU A 108 -17.45 12.17 5.48
N ILE A 109 -16.69 11.41 6.29
CA ILE A 109 -15.86 11.96 7.37
C ILE A 109 -14.69 12.84 6.87
N TYR A 110 -14.34 12.74 5.59
CA TYR A 110 -13.28 13.51 4.94
C TYR A 110 -13.82 14.57 3.96
N ARG A 111 -15.15 14.67 3.81
CA ARG A 111 -15.78 15.65 2.93
C ARG A 111 -15.25 17.06 3.22
N ASN A 112 -15.00 17.83 2.17
CA ASN A 112 -14.46 19.19 2.18
C ASN A 112 -13.04 19.34 2.74
N ARG A 113 -12.40 18.26 3.19
CA ARG A 113 -11.03 18.28 3.71
C ARG A 113 -10.02 17.61 2.79
N VAL A 114 -10.47 16.71 1.93
CA VAL A 114 -9.58 15.96 1.02
C VAL A 114 -9.87 16.22 -0.44
N PHE A 115 -8.81 16.24 -1.23
CA PHE A 115 -8.89 16.30 -2.69
C PHE A 115 -7.61 15.76 -3.34
N LEU A 116 -7.69 15.49 -4.64
CA LEU A 116 -6.57 15.11 -5.50
C LEU A 116 -6.27 16.32 -6.40
N PRO A 117 -5.18 17.07 -6.18
CA PRO A 117 -4.94 18.36 -6.83
C PRO A 117 -4.66 18.24 -8.33
N PHE A 118 -4.22 17.07 -8.81
CA PHE A 118 -3.86 16.83 -10.21
C PHE A 118 -4.89 15.97 -10.95
N TYR A 119 -6.00 15.60 -10.30
CA TYR A 119 -7.03 14.77 -10.90
C TYR A 119 -8.17 15.62 -11.47
N PRO A 120 -8.74 15.31 -12.65
CA PRO A 120 -8.46 14.13 -13.49
C PRO A 120 -7.36 14.33 -14.54
N ASP A 121 -6.72 15.49 -14.61
CA ASP A 121 -5.78 15.83 -15.69
C ASP A 121 -4.53 14.92 -15.73
N SER A 122 -4.06 14.46 -14.57
CA SER A 122 -2.97 13.51 -14.41
C SER A 122 -3.38 12.37 -13.46
N PRO A 123 -4.07 11.32 -13.95
CA PRO A 123 -4.56 10.22 -13.10
C PRO A 123 -3.47 9.37 -12.45
N THR A 124 -2.24 9.42 -12.99
CA THR A 124 -1.05 8.75 -12.43
C THR A 124 -0.37 9.57 -11.34
N ASP A 125 -0.75 10.84 -11.18
CA ASP A 125 -0.41 11.64 -10.00
C ASP A 125 -1.58 11.61 -9.00
N ALA A 126 -1.49 10.66 -8.09
CA ALA A 126 -2.48 10.38 -7.07
C ALA A 126 -2.22 11.16 -5.77
N THR A 127 -1.49 12.29 -5.83
CA THR A 127 -1.17 13.11 -4.65
C THR A 127 -2.43 13.42 -3.82
N LEU A 128 -2.38 13.14 -2.52
CA LEU A 128 -3.47 13.45 -1.58
C LEU A 128 -3.18 14.76 -0.87
N VAL A 129 -4.15 15.67 -0.83
CA VAL A 129 -4.14 16.81 0.08
C VAL A 129 -5.23 16.63 1.13
N LEU A 130 -4.87 16.77 2.41
CA LEU A 130 -5.78 16.79 3.55
C LEU A 130 -5.61 18.10 4.32
N SER A 131 -6.65 18.94 4.37
CA SER A 131 -6.68 20.20 5.10
C SER A 131 -7.21 20.06 6.52
N GLU A 132 -7.07 21.13 7.30
CA GLU A 132 -7.60 21.27 8.66
C GLU A 132 -7.15 20.12 9.57
N LEU A 133 -5.85 19.79 9.54
CA LEU A 133 -5.30 18.64 10.25
C LEU A 133 -5.65 18.64 11.74
N ARG A 134 -6.11 17.49 12.20
CA ARG A 134 -6.49 17.17 13.58
C ARG A 134 -5.49 16.18 14.16
N SER A 135 -5.43 16.06 15.48
CA SER A 135 -4.53 15.11 16.13
C SER A 135 -4.80 13.65 15.73
N ASN A 136 -6.09 13.32 15.51
CA ASN A 136 -6.55 12.00 15.09
C ASN A 136 -6.31 11.67 13.61
N ASP A 137 -5.78 12.62 12.83
CA ASP A 137 -5.30 12.34 11.47
C ASP A 137 -3.87 11.74 11.48
N SER A 138 -3.27 11.52 12.66
CA SER A 138 -2.02 10.75 12.76
C SER A 138 -2.28 9.27 12.54
N GLY A 139 -1.55 8.64 11.61
CA GLY A 139 -1.70 7.23 11.30
C GLY A 139 -1.02 6.85 9.98
N LEU A 140 -1.37 5.66 9.47
CA LEU A 140 -0.81 5.11 8.24
C LEU A 140 -1.74 5.43 7.06
N TYR A 141 -1.22 6.18 6.09
CA TYR A 141 -1.90 6.48 4.84
C TYR A 141 -1.44 5.51 3.76
N ARG A 142 -2.37 4.96 2.98
CA ARG A 142 -2.06 4.03 1.90
C ARG A 142 -2.71 4.45 0.59
N CYS A 143 -1.89 4.47 -0.46
CA CYS A 143 -2.28 4.72 -1.83
C CYS A 143 -2.33 3.37 -2.55
N ASP A 144 -3.52 2.90 -2.90
CA ASP A 144 -3.74 1.69 -3.69
C ASP A 144 -4.10 2.09 -5.14
N ALA A 145 -3.48 1.48 -6.14
CA ALA A 145 -3.80 1.69 -7.55
C ALA A 145 -4.12 0.35 -8.24
N GLN A 146 -5.12 0.36 -9.11
CA GLN A 146 -5.54 -0.83 -9.86
C GLN A 146 -5.89 -0.47 -11.31
N HIS A 147 -5.40 -1.27 -12.26
CA HIS A 147 -5.77 -1.19 -13.66
C HIS A 147 -6.03 -2.61 -14.19
N GLY A 148 -7.30 -2.96 -14.40
CA GLY A 148 -7.67 -4.33 -14.76
C GLY A 148 -7.39 -5.27 -13.57
N ILE A 149 -6.57 -6.29 -13.79
CA ILE A 149 -6.09 -7.21 -12.76
C ILE A 149 -4.78 -6.75 -12.10
N GLU A 150 -4.11 -5.77 -12.70
CA GLU A 150 -2.83 -5.27 -12.21
C GLU A 150 -3.07 -4.31 -11.05
N ASP A 151 -2.29 -4.44 -9.99
CA ASP A 151 -2.38 -3.63 -8.80
C ASP A 151 -1.01 -3.25 -8.23
N GLY A 152 -1.01 -2.24 -7.37
CA GLY A 152 0.15 -1.77 -6.66
C GLY A 152 -0.26 -0.90 -5.48
N GLN A 153 0.62 -0.77 -4.49
CA GLN A 153 0.35 0.06 -3.32
C GLN A 153 1.66 0.54 -2.67
N ASP A 154 1.60 1.69 -1.99
CA ASP A 154 2.63 2.14 -1.06
C ASP A 154 1.95 2.87 0.11
N PHE A 155 2.68 3.00 1.22
CA PHE A 155 2.19 3.59 2.46
C PHE A 155 3.19 4.55 3.09
N LEU A 156 2.64 5.50 3.85
CA LEU A 156 3.38 6.47 4.63
C LEU A 156 2.73 6.64 6.00
N GLU A 157 3.54 6.49 7.06
CA GLU A 157 3.11 6.86 8.39
C GLU A 157 3.26 8.37 8.60
N VAL A 158 2.21 9.01 9.09
CA VAL A 158 2.15 10.45 9.30
C VAL A 158 1.89 10.73 10.78
N LYS A 159 2.70 11.64 11.34
CA LYS A 159 2.53 12.15 12.70
C LYS A 159 2.19 13.63 12.67
N VAL A 160 0.98 13.99 13.07
CA VAL A 160 0.56 15.39 13.21
C VAL A 160 1.21 15.99 14.45
N LYS A 161 1.96 17.08 14.25
CA LYS A 161 2.68 17.80 15.30
C LYS A 161 1.87 19.01 15.78
N GLY A 162 2.04 19.37 17.05
CA GLY A 162 1.50 20.62 17.58
C GLY A 162 2.11 21.84 16.90
N LYS A 163 1.37 22.95 16.87
CA LYS A 163 1.93 24.25 16.46
C LYS A 163 3.01 24.63 17.47
N ARG A 164 4.23 24.89 16.98
CA ARG A 164 5.27 25.53 17.79
C ARG A 164 5.03 27.03 17.72
N PHE A 165 4.82 27.66 18.87
CA PHE A 165 4.90 29.12 18.97
C PHE A 165 6.38 29.50 19.10
N PRO A 166 6.90 30.47 18.34
CA PRO A 166 8.23 30.99 18.58
C PRO A 166 8.27 31.66 19.97
N ALA A 167 9.35 31.43 20.72
CA ALA A 167 9.62 32.21 21.93
C ALA A 167 9.95 33.65 21.49
N GLN A 168 9.25 34.62 22.09
CA GLN A 168 9.49 36.05 21.94
C GLN A 168 10.66 36.46 22.84
#